data_AF-A0A412WPU9-F1
#
_entry.id   AF-A0A412WPU9-F1
#
_cell.length_a   1.000
_cell.length_b   1.000
_cell.length_c   1.000
_cell.angle_alpha   90.00
_cell.angle_beta   90.00
_cell.angle_gamma   90.00
#
_symmetry.space_group_name_H-M   'P 1'
#
loop_
_entity.id
_entity.type
_entity.pdbx_description
1 polymer ?
#
loop_
_entity_poly.entity_id
_entity_poly.type
_entity_poly.pdbx_seq_one_letter_code
_entity_poly.pdbx_strand_id
1 'polypeptide(L)'
;MSERNTISAMVSVFMSGFMDFIEPLKWFMLLALILIIVDLRFGIAAARKRGEKIRFSRAGRRTINKMVDYLCWILLAGAIGKAFGIPFDIPLLPSIVLLVIYGFEINSCYGNYFEAHGRHVKVDIFKFFRRKSDIIDIEEKTEK
;
A
#
# COMPACT_ATOMS: atom_id res chain seq x y z
N MET A 1 -4.52 7.39 -45.13
CA MET A 1 -3.43 6.52 -44.62
C MET A 1 -2.55 7.27 -43.63
N SER A 2 -2.17 8.53 -43.92
CA SER A 2 -1.41 9.41 -43.02
C SER A 2 -2.04 9.61 -41.63
N GLU A 3 -3.32 9.94 -41.52
CA GLU A 3 -3.99 10.15 -40.22
C GLU A 3 -4.04 8.92 -39.30
N ARG A 4 -4.15 7.71 -39.86
CA ARG A 4 -4.06 6.47 -39.07
C ARG A 4 -2.64 6.25 -38.54
N ASN A 5 -1.62 6.64 -39.30
CA ASN A 5 -0.22 6.55 -38.87
C ASN A 5 0.10 7.59 -37.79
N THR A 6 -0.46 8.81 -37.87
CA THR A 6 -0.26 9.83 -36.82
C THR A 6 -0.98 9.49 -35.52
N ILE A 7 -2.21 8.98 -35.58
CA ILE A 7 -2.94 8.50 -34.39
C ILE A 7 -2.19 7.32 -33.74
N SER A 8 -1.75 6.35 -34.54
CA SER A 8 -0.96 5.22 -34.03
C SER A 8 0.35 5.68 -33.38
N ALA A 9 1.04 6.64 -34.01
CA ALA A 9 2.26 7.23 -33.46
C ALA A 9 2.00 7.95 -32.12
N MET A 10 0.95 8.79 -32.03
CA MET A 10 0.58 9.48 -30.79
C MET A 10 0.23 8.48 -29.67
N VAL A 11 -0.54 7.44 -29.98
CA VAL A 11 -0.87 6.38 -29.03
C VAL A 11 0.38 5.66 -28.57
N SER A 12 1.32 5.36 -29.46
CA SER A 12 2.58 4.68 -29.10
C SER A 12 3.44 5.50 -28.14
N VAL A 13 3.57 6.81 -28.38
CA VAL A 13 4.35 7.72 -27.52
C VAL A 13 3.70 7.83 -26.15
N PHE A 14 2.38 7.99 -26.10
CA PHE A 14 1.64 8.03 -24.84
C PHE A 14 1.77 6.73 -24.05
N MET A 15 1.58 5.58 -24.72
CA MET A 15 1.68 4.27 -24.07
C MET A 15 3.10 3.98 -23.60
N SER A 16 4.14 4.38 -24.36
CA SER A 16 5.53 4.26 -23.92
C SER A 16 5.77 5.05 -22.63
N GLY A 17 5.38 6.33 -22.60
CA GLY A 17 5.55 7.16 -21.40
C GLY A 17 4.78 6.63 -20.19
N PHE A 18 3.60 6.04 -20.42
CA PHE A 18 2.85 5.38 -19.37
C PHE A 18 3.53 4.09 -18.88
N MET A 19 4.08 3.28 -19.78
CA MET A 19 4.81 2.07 -19.42
C MET A 19 6.09 2.39 -18.64
N ASP A 20 6.83 3.42 -19.03
CA ASP A 20 8.01 3.90 -18.31
C ASP A 20 7.67 4.37 -16.89
N PHE A 21 6.46 4.91 -16.70
CA PHE A 21 5.97 5.31 -15.39
C PHE A 21 5.58 4.10 -14.52
N ILE A 22 4.96 3.08 -15.12
CA ILE A 22 4.43 1.89 -14.42
C ILE A 22 5.51 0.84 -14.17
N GLU A 23 6.53 0.72 -15.04
CA GLU A 23 7.57 -0.30 -14.94
C GLU A 23 8.22 -0.41 -13.54
N PRO A 24 8.67 0.69 -12.89
CA PRO A 24 9.24 0.60 -11.54
C PRO A 24 8.19 0.23 -10.47
N LEU A 25 6.90 0.43 -10.75
CA LEU A 25 5.80 0.23 -9.82
C LEU A 25 5.14 -1.16 -9.94
N LYS A 26 5.45 -1.93 -10.99
CA LYS A 26 4.77 -3.20 -11.32
C LYS A 26 4.76 -4.22 -10.17
N TRP A 27 5.87 -4.33 -9.44
CA TRP A 27 5.99 -5.24 -8.31
C TRP A 27 5.16 -4.79 -7.10
N PHE A 28 5.02 -3.48 -6.90
CA PHE A 28 4.14 -2.93 -5.88
C PHE A 28 2.67 -3.16 -6.24
N MET A 29 2.27 -3.02 -7.51
CA MET A 29 0.91 -3.38 -7.95
C MET A 29 0.58 -4.86 -7.69
N LEU A 30 1.53 -5.76 -7.96
CA LEU A 30 1.35 -7.19 -7.66
C LEU A 30 1.21 -7.43 -6.15
N LEU A 31 2.03 -6.76 -5.33
CA LEU A 31 1.95 -6.84 -3.88
C LEU A 31 0.61 -6.29 -3.35
N ALA A 32 0.13 -5.17 -3.86
CA ALA A 32 -1.19 -4.63 -3.54
C ALA A 32 -2.30 -5.65 -3.84
N LEU A 33 -2.27 -6.30 -5.01
CA LEU A 33 -3.24 -7.32 -5.36
C LEU A 33 -3.25 -8.48 -4.35
N ILE A 34 -2.06 -8.95 -3.94
CA ILE A 34 -1.93 -10.00 -2.92
C ILE A 34 -2.52 -9.54 -1.59
N LEU A 35 -2.20 -8.32 -1.13
CA LEU A 35 -2.71 -7.77 0.13
C LEU A 35 -4.24 -7.65 0.12
N ILE A 36 -4.85 -7.23 -0.99
CA ILE A 36 -6.30 -7.15 -1.14
C ILE A 36 -6.96 -8.54 -1.02
N ILE A 37 -6.38 -9.56 -1.67
CA ILE A 37 -6.90 -10.93 -1.61
C ILE A 37 -6.80 -11.48 -0.18
N VAL A 38 -5.67 -11.26 0.47
CA VAL A 38 -5.42 -11.69 1.85
C VAL A 38 -6.40 -11.01 2.81
N ASP A 39 -6.60 -9.70 2.67
CA ASP A 39 -7.54 -8.96 3.50
C ASP A 39 -8.98 -9.43 3.29
N LEU A 40 -9.39 -9.70 2.05
CA LEU A 40 -10.72 -10.21 1.76
C LEU A 40 -10.93 -11.58 2.42
N ARG A 41 -9.94 -12.47 2.34
CA ARG A 41 -9.99 -13.80 2.98
C ARG A 41 -10.14 -13.67 4.49
N PHE A 42 -9.31 -12.85 5.14
CA PHE A 42 -9.36 -12.69 6.59
C PHE A 42 -10.57 -11.89 7.08
N GLY A 43 -11.01 -10.89 6.32
CA GLY A 43 -12.24 -10.13 6.61
C GLY A 43 -13.48 -11.02 6.58
N ILE A 44 -13.58 -11.94 5.61
CA ILE A 44 -14.66 -12.93 5.56
C ILE A 44 -14.58 -13.91 6.74
N ALA A 45 -13.38 -14.39 7.08
CA ALA A 45 -13.17 -15.29 8.21
C ALA A 45 -13.55 -14.63 9.55
N ALA A 46 -13.19 -13.36 9.75
CA ALA A 46 -13.56 -12.57 10.92
C ALA A 46 -15.07 -12.35 11.01
N ALA A 47 -15.72 -11.99 9.90
CA ALA A 47 -17.18 -11.82 9.86
C ALA A 47 -17.92 -13.13 10.16
N ARG A 48 -17.42 -14.27 9.65
CA ARG A 48 -17.98 -15.61 9.94
C ARG A 48 -17.85 -15.94 11.43
N LYS A 49 -16.73 -15.62 12.06
CA LYS A 49 -16.52 -15.84 13.49
C LYS A 49 -17.42 -14.97 14.38
N ARG A 50 -17.73 -13.75 13.94
CA ARG A 50 -18.71 -12.87 14.61
C ARG A 50 -20.17 -13.31 14.44
N GLY A 51 -20.45 -14.32 13.61
CA GLY A 51 -21.82 -14.75 13.31
C GLY A 51 -22.60 -13.73 12.47
N GLU A 52 -21.93 -12.76 11.83
CA GLU A 52 -22.58 -11.75 11.00
C GLU A 52 -23.08 -12.36 9.68
N LYS A 53 -24.23 -11.87 9.17
CA LYS A 53 -24.67 -12.21 7.82
C LYS A 53 -23.68 -11.66 6.79
N ILE A 54 -22.95 -12.55 6.12
CA ILE A 54 -21.98 -12.21 5.08
C ILE A 54 -22.75 -11.71 3.84
N ARG A 55 -22.77 -10.38 3.64
CA ARG A 55 -23.33 -9.76 2.44
C ARG A 55 -22.22 -9.53 1.41
N PHE A 56 -22.18 -10.34 0.35
CA PHE A 56 -21.21 -10.22 -0.75
C PHE A 56 -21.12 -8.79 -1.31
N SER A 57 -22.24 -8.08 -1.41
CA SER A 57 -22.28 -6.67 -1.86
C SER A 57 -21.48 -5.71 -0.96
N ARG A 58 -21.42 -5.96 0.37
CA ARG A 58 -20.61 -5.16 1.29
C ARG A 58 -19.12 -5.49 1.15
N ALA A 59 -18.80 -6.78 1.05
CA ALA A 59 -17.42 -7.25 0.86
C ALA A 59 -16.84 -6.71 -0.44
N GLY A 60 -17.57 -6.80 -1.56
CA GLY A 60 -17.15 -6.28 -2.85
C GLY A 60 -16.90 -4.76 -2.85
N ARG A 61 -17.78 -3.97 -2.22
CA ARG A 61 -17.55 -2.51 -2.05
C ARG A 61 -16.27 -2.21 -1.28
N ARG A 62 -15.98 -2.97 -0.21
CA ARG A 62 -14.74 -2.81 0.56
C ARG A 62 -13.51 -3.17 -0.28
N THR A 63 -13.57 -4.24 -1.07
CA THR A 63 -12.49 -4.63 -1.99
C THR A 63 -12.26 -3.57 -3.06
N ILE A 64 -13.32 -3.02 -3.66
CA ILE A 64 -13.21 -1.95 -4.67
C ILE A 64 -12.59 -0.71 -4.08
N ASN A 65 -13.04 -0.26 -2.91
CA ASN A 65 -12.44 0.90 -2.25
C ASN A 65 -10.94 0.68 -2.01
N LYS A 66 -10.54 -0.51 -1.54
CA LYS A 66 -9.12 -0.86 -1.41
C LYS A 66 -8.39 -0.79 -2.75
N MET A 67 -8.91 -1.43 -3.81
CA MET A 67 -8.29 -1.38 -5.14
C MET A 67 -8.07 0.06 -5.62
N VAL A 68 -9.06 0.93 -5.44
CA VAL A 68 -8.96 2.36 -5.82
C VAL A 68 -7.93 3.08 -4.96
N ASP A 69 -7.95 2.88 -3.64
CA ASP A 69 -6.98 3.48 -2.72
C ASP A 69 -5.55 3.08 -3.09
N TYR A 70 -5.31 1.79 -3.35
CA TYR A 70 -4.02 1.27 -3.81
C TYR A 70 -3.56 1.90 -5.11
N LEU A 71 -4.45 2.01 -6.10
CA LEU A 71 -4.12 2.63 -7.37
C LEU A 71 -3.73 4.09 -7.16
N CYS A 72 -4.49 4.85 -6.37
CA CYS A 72 -4.19 6.23 -6.03
C CYS A 72 -2.82 6.37 -5.34
N TRP A 73 -2.52 5.53 -4.36
CA TRP A 73 -1.24 5.56 -3.65
C TRP A 73 -0.04 5.20 -4.53
N ILE A 74 -0.20 4.22 -5.43
CA ILE A 74 0.84 3.83 -6.39
C ILE A 74 1.13 4.95 -7.38
N LEU A 75 0.09 5.55 -7.96
CA LEU A 75 0.24 6.69 -8.86
C LEU A 75 0.86 7.89 -8.14
N LEU A 76 0.44 8.18 -6.91
CA LEU A 76 1.00 9.25 -6.10
C LEU A 76 2.48 9.02 -5.79
N ALA A 77 2.87 7.81 -5.40
CA ALA A 77 4.26 7.47 -5.15
C ALA A 77 5.13 7.59 -6.41
N GLY A 78 4.60 7.17 -7.57
CA GLY A 78 5.25 7.39 -8.86
C GLY A 78 5.42 8.88 -9.19
N ALA A 79 4.40 9.69 -8.95
CA ALA A 79 4.46 11.13 -9.14
C ALA A 79 5.50 11.79 -8.21
N ILE A 80 5.55 11.40 -6.94
CA ILE A 80 6.58 11.82 -5.98
C ILE A 80 7.98 11.40 -6.46
N GLY A 81 8.12 10.20 -7.03
CA GLY A 81 9.37 9.76 -7.66
C GLY A 81 9.83 10.66 -8.79
N LYS A 82 8.91 11.04 -9.68
CA LYS A 82 9.23 11.95 -10.80
C LYS A 82 9.52 13.38 -10.31
N ALA A 83 8.76 13.87 -9.34
CA ALA A 83 8.86 15.24 -8.83
C ALA A 83 10.03 15.46 -7.87
N PHE A 84 10.38 14.46 -7.06
CA PHE A 84 11.40 14.57 -6.02
C PHE A 84 12.47 13.48 -6.12
N GLY A 85 12.11 12.24 -6.43
CA GLY A 85 13.08 11.14 -6.54
C GLY A 85 14.15 11.39 -7.61
N ILE A 86 13.76 11.87 -8.79
CA ILE A 86 14.72 12.19 -9.87
C ILE A 86 15.51 13.47 -9.55
N PRO A 87 14.89 14.61 -9.18
CA PRO A 87 15.65 15.84 -8.96
C PRO A 87 16.61 15.80 -7.77
N PHE A 88 16.31 15.00 -6.75
CA PHE A 88 17.17 14.85 -5.57
C PHE A 88 18.07 13.59 -5.63
N ASP A 89 18.07 12.85 -6.75
CA ASP A 89 18.82 11.60 -6.93
C ASP A 89 18.53 10.54 -5.84
N ILE A 90 17.25 10.41 -5.47
CA ILE A 90 16.74 9.43 -4.52
C ILE A 90 15.84 8.44 -5.27
N PRO A 91 16.41 7.47 -6.02
CA PRO A 91 15.65 6.54 -6.86
C PRO A 91 14.71 5.63 -6.06
N LEU A 92 14.99 5.42 -4.76
CA LEU A 92 14.19 4.58 -3.86
C LEU A 92 12.98 5.31 -3.24
N LEU A 93 12.82 6.62 -3.48
CA LEU A 93 11.78 7.42 -2.82
C LEU A 93 10.36 6.87 -3.03
N PRO A 94 9.92 6.48 -4.24
CA PRO A 94 8.60 5.86 -4.45
C PRO A 94 8.42 4.56 -3.66
N SER A 95 9.48 3.75 -3.61
CA SER A 95 9.47 2.47 -2.90
C SER A 95 9.31 2.66 -1.39
N ILE A 96 9.99 3.66 -0.83
CA ILE A 96 9.86 4.00 0.60
C ILE A 96 8.43 4.44 0.92
N VAL A 97 7.86 5.35 0.11
CA VAL A 97 6.48 5.82 0.28
C VAL A 97 5.49 4.64 0.26
N LEU A 98 5.63 3.75 -0.72
CA LEU A 98 4.74 2.58 -0.85
C LEU A 98 4.92 1.57 0.28
N LEU A 99 6.14 1.36 0.76
CA LEU A 99 6.40 0.49 1.91
C LEU A 99 5.70 1.00 3.18
N VAL A 100 5.70 2.31 3.43
CA VAL A 100 4.98 2.89 4.57
C VAL A 100 3.47 2.65 4.46
N ILE A 101 2.90 2.91 3.28
CA ILE A 101 1.47 2.74 3.02
C ILE A 101 1.06 1.26 3.18
N TYR A 102 1.81 0.35 2.58
CA TYR A 102 1.55 -1.09 2.70
C TYR A 102 1.74 -1.58 4.12
N GLY A 103 2.66 -0.99 4.88
CA GLY A 103 2.81 -1.25 6.31
C GLY A 103 1.53 -0.97 7.10
N PHE A 104 0.86 0.16 6.83
CA PHE A 104 -0.42 0.48 7.46
C PHE A 104 -1.54 -0.50 7.09
N GLU A 105 -1.53 -1.03 5.87
CA GLU A 105 -2.56 -1.97 5.43
C GLU A 105 -2.31 -3.39 5.89
N ILE A 106 -1.04 -3.82 5.92
CA ILE A 106 -0.64 -5.07 6.57
C ILE A 106 -1.11 -5.05 8.02
N ASN A 107 -0.98 -3.91 8.71
CA ASN A 107 -1.52 -3.75 10.05
C ASN A 107 -3.05 -3.97 10.10
N SER A 108 -3.79 -3.40 9.14
CA SER A 108 -5.22 -3.64 8.99
C SER A 108 -5.55 -5.13 8.73
N CYS A 109 -4.76 -5.81 7.91
CA CYS A 109 -4.91 -7.25 7.62
C CYS A 109 -4.68 -8.09 8.88
N TYR A 110 -3.64 -7.78 9.66
CA TYR A 110 -3.37 -8.44 10.93
C TYR A 110 -4.54 -8.29 11.91
N GLY A 111 -5.14 -7.10 12.00
CA GLY A 111 -6.34 -6.89 12.81
C GLY A 111 -7.47 -7.88 12.45
N ASN A 112 -7.78 -8.02 11.16
CA ASN A 112 -8.77 -8.98 10.67
C ASN A 112 -8.35 -10.44 10.96
N TYR A 113 -7.07 -10.77 10.81
CA TYR A 113 -6.53 -12.10 11.11
C TYR A 113 -6.70 -12.49 12.59
N PHE A 114 -6.34 -11.59 13.51
CA PHE A 114 -6.45 -11.82 14.94
C PHE A 114 -7.90 -11.95 15.39
N GLU A 115 -8.79 -11.12 14.85
CA GLU A 115 -10.23 -11.25 15.05
C GLU A 115 -10.75 -12.61 14.59
N ALA A 116 -10.32 -13.09 13.40
CA ALA A 116 -10.68 -14.42 12.89
C ALA A 116 -10.18 -15.57 13.80
N HIS A 117 -9.07 -15.38 14.50
CA HIS A 117 -8.54 -16.37 15.45
C HIS A 117 -9.03 -16.16 16.88
N GLY A 118 -9.85 -15.14 17.16
CA GLY A 118 -10.48 -14.89 18.47
C GLY A 118 -9.51 -14.45 19.56
N ARG A 119 -8.33 -13.97 19.15
CA ARG A 119 -7.40 -13.30 20.05
C ARG A 119 -7.51 -11.81 19.77
N HIS A 120 -7.91 -11.01 20.75
CA HIS A 120 -7.93 -9.55 20.63
C HIS A 120 -6.51 -8.98 20.79
N VAL A 121 -5.59 -9.31 19.88
CA VAL A 121 -4.27 -8.68 19.84
C VAL A 121 -4.36 -7.48 18.91
N LYS A 122 -4.52 -6.29 19.48
CA LYS A 122 -4.22 -5.03 18.77
C LYS A 122 -2.72 -4.95 18.62
N VAL A 123 -2.19 -5.38 17.47
CA VAL A 123 -0.78 -5.17 17.14
C VAL A 123 -0.63 -3.70 16.75
N ASP A 124 -0.46 -2.83 17.74
CA ASP A 124 -0.09 -1.44 17.49
C ASP A 124 1.40 -1.41 17.11
N ILE A 125 1.72 -1.51 15.81
CA ILE A 125 3.11 -1.37 15.32
C ILE A 125 3.69 0.00 15.76
N PHE A 126 2.83 1.01 15.89
CA PHE A 126 3.19 2.31 16.46
C PHE A 126 3.68 2.22 17.92
N LYS A 127 3.11 1.32 18.73
CA LYS A 127 3.64 1.02 20.08
C LYS A 127 4.96 0.27 19.99
N PHE A 128 5.15 -0.63 19.03
CA PHE A 128 6.43 -1.32 18.84
C PHE A 128 7.55 -0.34 18.43
N PHE A 129 7.24 0.62 17.55
CA PHE A 129 8.16 1.69 17.16
C PHE A 129 8.43 2.66 18.31
N ARG A 130 7.40 3.03 19.07
CA ARG A 130 7.52 3.85 20.30
C ARG A 130 8.32 3.15 21.41
N ARG A 131 8.19 1.83 21.55
CA ARG A 131 8.99 1.05 22.51
C ARG A 131 10.48 1.02 22.13
N LYS A 132 10.80 1.24 20.85
CA LYS A 132 12.19 1.41 20.39
C LYS A 132 12.70 2.84 20.61
N SER A 133 11.85 3.87 20.54
CA SER A 133 12.27 5.24 20.88
C SER A 133 12.52 5.40 22.39
N ASP A 134 11.84 4.64 23.24
CA ASP A 134 12.08 4.61 24.70
C ASP A 134 13.42 3.93 25.10
N ILE A 135 14.19 3.38 24.14
CA ILE A 135 15.53 2.80 24.38
C ILE A 135 16.63 3.87 24.17
N ILE A 136 16.28 5.02 23.58
CA ILE A 136 17.18 6.16 23.41
C ILE A 136 16.82 7.21 24.47
N ASP A 137 16.91 6.83 25.74
CA ASP A 137 17.20 7.83 26.76
C ASP A 137 18.70 8.08 26.66
N ILE A 138 19.05 9.24 26.10
CA ILE A 138 20.39 9.80 26.25
C ILE A 138 20.51 10.10 27.74
N GLU A 139 21.23 9.25 28.48
CA GLU A 139 21.77 9.63 29.79
C GLU A 139 22.65 10.86 29.54
N GLU A 140 22.06 12.06 29.66
CA GLU A 140 22.83 13.27 29.92
C GLU A 140 23.53 13.03 31.25
N LYS A 141 24.80 12.62 31.16
CA LYS A 141 25.74 12.68 32.26
C LYS A 141 25.65 14.08 32.86
N THR A 142 25.06 14.16 34.04
CA THR A 142 25.24 15.29 34.94
C THR A 142 26.71 15.28 35.37
N GLU A 143 27.56 16.01 34.65
CA GLU A 143 28.87 16.39 35.15
C GLU A 143 28.70 17.56 36.12
N LYS A 144 28.87 17.21 37.41
CA LYS A 144 29.33 17.98 38.58
C LYS A 144 29.04 19.49 38.65
#